data_AF-A0A701K5S6-F1
#
_entry.id   AF-A0A701K5S6-F1
#
_cell.length_a   1.000
_cell.length_b   1.000
_cell.length_c   1.000
_cell.angle_alpha   90.00
_cell.angle_beta   90.00
_cell.angle_gamma   90.00
#
_symmetry.space_group_name_H-M   'P 1'
#
loop_
_entity.id
_entity.type
_entity.pdbx_description
1 polymer ?
#
loop_
_entity_poly.entity_id
_entity_poly.type
_entity_poly.pdbx_seq_one_letter_code
_entity_poly.pdbx_strand_id
1 'polypeptide(L)'
;MELKNNLEDYTEDEFIEFLNNFFEPPEELTGDELSKFIDNLLRHFNKITQHPDGGDLIFYPSEEREDSPEGVIEELKRWRKSQRLPCFKENK
;
A
#
# COMPACT_ATOMS: atom_id res chain seq x y z
N MET A 1 -1.48 6.23 -12.58
CA MET A 1 -0.41 5.55 -11.80
C MET A 1 -0.15 4.18 -12.40
N GLU A 2 1.10 3.71 -12.37
CA GLU A 2 1.53 2.41 -12.91
C GLU A 2 1.69 1.38 -11.78
N LEU A 3 1.12 0.18 -11.96
CA LEU A 3 1.25 -0.91 -11.00
C LEU A 3 2.53 -1.73 -11.27
N LYS A 4 3.52 -1.59 -10.40
CA LYS A 4 4.82 -2.28 -10.50
C LYS A 4 4.79 -3.62 -9.77
N ASN A 5 5.54 -4.59 -10.28
CA ASN A 5 5.40 -5.98 -9.83
C ASN A 5 6.04 -6.28 -8.47
N ASN A 6 6.97 -5.45 -8.00
CA ASN A 6 7.64 -5.61 -6.71
C ASN A 6 7.63 -4.29 -5.93
N LEU A 7 7.67 -4.38 -4.60
CA LEU A 7 7.77 -3.20 -3.73
C LEU A 7 9.08 -2.43 -3.99
N GLU A 8 10.15 -3.13 -4.36
CA GLU A 8 11.48 -2.57 -4.64
C GLU A 8 11.53 -1.70 -5.90
N ASP A 9 10.50 -1.80 -6.74
CA ASP A 9 10.40 -0.98 -7.95
C ASP A 9 9.76 0.39 -7.66
N TYR A 10 9.10 0.52 -6.50
CA TYR A 10 8.43 1.74 -6.04
C TYR A 10 9.36 2.62 -5.20
N THR A 11 9.37 3.91 -5.45
CA THR A 11 9.79 4.90 -4.45
C THR A 11 8.70 5.07 -3.39
N GLU A 12 9.02 5.70 -2.24
CA GLU A 12 8.00 6.01 -1.22
C GLU A 12 6.89 6.88 -1.81
N ASP A 13 7.23 7.93 -2.58
CA ASP A 13 6.27 8.85 -3.19
C ASP A 13 5.30 8.15 -4.16
N GLU A 14 5.82 7.26 -5.03
CA GLU A 14 4.98 6.49 -5.95
C GLU A 14 4.06 5.52 -5.20
N PHE A 15 4.51 5.02 -4.04
CA PHE A 15 3.70 4.15 -3.21
C PHE A 15 2.66 4.92 -2.40
N ILE A 16 2.95 6.15 -1.98
CA ILE A 16 1.95 7.08 -1.42
C ILE A 16 0.85 7.34 -2.44
N GLU A 17 1.21 7.67 -3.69
CA GLU A 17 0.21 7.85 -4.76
C GLU A 17 -0.64 6.59 -4.95
N PHE A 18 -0.04 5.41 -4.83
CA PHE A 18 -0.77 4.14 -4.86
C PHE A 18 -1.75 4.01 -3.68
N LEU A 19 -1.27 4.21 -2.46
CA LEU A 19 -2.07 4.11 -1.24
C LEU A 19 -3.21 5.12 -1.20
N ASN A 20 -3.03 6.33 -1.72
CA ASN A 20 -4.07 7.36 -1.78
C ASN A 20 -5.33 6.89 -2.50
N ASN A 21 -5.26 5.91 -3.40
CA ASN A 21 -6.46 5.37 -4.05
C ASN A 21 -7.39 4.60 -3.08
N PHE A 22 -6.92 4.22 -1.89
CA PHE A 22 -7.75 3.64 -0.84
C PHE A 22 -8.37 4.70 0.07
N PHE A 23 -7.63 5.78 0.37
CA PHE A 23 -8.06 6.86 1.28
C PHE A 23 -8.92 7.90 0.57
N GLU A 24 -8.58 8.21 -0.68
CA GLU A 24 -9.23 9.16 -1.58
C GLU A 24 -9.48 8.47 -2.93
N PRO A 25 -10.41 7.50 -2.99
CA PRO A 25 -10.73 6.82 -4.25
C PRO A 25 -11.31 7.80 -5.28
N PRO A 26 -11.14 7.53 -6.58
CA PRO A 26 -11.66 8.40 -7.63
C PRO A 26 -13.17 8.61 -7.50
N GLU A 27 -13.61 9.87 -7.45
CA GLU A 27 -15.02 10.25 -7.22
C GLU A 27 -15.95 9.73 -8.33
N GLU A 28 -15.41 9.50 -9.53
CA GLU A 28 -16.17 8.96 -10.66
C GLU A 28 -16.56 7.48 -10.50
N LEU A 29 -15.89 6.73 -9.61
CA LEU A 29 -16.15 5.32 -9.40
C LEU A 29 -17.16 5.13 -8.25
N THR A 30 -18.22 4.37 -8.50
CA THR A 30 -19.24 4.08 -7.47
C THR A 30 -19.72 2.63 -7.55
N GLY A 31 -20.34 2.15 -6.47
CA GLY A 31 -20.94 0.81 -6.40
C GLY A 31 -19.96 -0.31 -6.79
N ASP A 32 -20.39 -1.18 -7.70
CA ASP A 32 -19.61 -2.33 -8.15
C ASP A 32 -18.28 -1.95 -8.83
N GLU A 33 -18.22 -0.80 -9.50
CA GLU A 33 -17.00 -0.34 -10.17
C GLU A 33 -15.94 0.07 -9.14
N LEU A 34 -16.35 0.81 -8.12
CA LEU A 34 -15.49 1.15 -6.99
C LEU A 34 -15.03 -0.11 -6.24
N SER A 35 -15.95 -1.04 -5.97
CA SER A 35 -15.60 -2.30 -5.30
C SER A 35 -14.54 -3.09 -6.08
N LYS A 36 -14.72 -3.24 -7.41
CA LYS A 36 -13.74 -3.94 -8.25
C LYS A 36 -12.40 -3.22 -8.31
N PHE A 37 -12.42 -1.89 -8.33
CA PHE A 37 -11.21 -1.08 -8.30
C PHE A 37 -10.42 -1.32 -7.01
N ILE A 38 -11.07 -1.19 -5.84
CA ILE A 38 -10.45 -1.43 -4.54
C ILE A 38 -9.97 -2.88 -4.41
N ASP A 39 -10.76 -3.86 -4.85
CA ASP A 39 -10.37 -5.28 -4.84
C ASP A 39 -9.09 -5.54 -5.66
N ASN A 40 -8.97 -4.91 -6.83
CA ASN A 40 -7.78 -5.04 -7.67
C ASN A 40 -6.54 -4.42 -7.01
N LEU A 41 -6.69 -3.23 -6.42
CA LEU A 41 -5.61 -2.59 -5.67
C LEU A 41 -5.21 -3.43 -4.46
N LEU A 42 -6.17 -4.01 -3.74
CA LEU A 42 -5.91 -4.84 -2.57
C LEU A 42 -5.16 -6.13 -2.92
N ARG A 43 -5.55 -6.80 -4.01
CA ARG A 43 -4.81 -7.96 -4.54
C ARG A 43 -3.38 -7.59 -4.91
N HIS A 44 -3.20 -6.42 -5.53
CA HIS A 44 -1.88 -5.90 -5.87
C HIS A 44 -1.04 -5.61 -4.62
N PHE A 45 -1.59 -4.84 -3.66
CA PHE A 45 -0.95 -4.52 -2.39
C PHE A 45 -0.47 -5.79 -1.70
N ASN A 46 -1.35 -6.76 -1.48
CA ASN A 46 -1.01 -8.03 -0.81
C ASN A 46 0.11 -8.78 -1.53
N LYS A 47 0.07 -8.82 -2.86
CA LYS A 47 1.09 -9.49 -3.68
C LYS A 47 2.47 -8.84 -3.50
N ILE A 48 2.56 -7.52 -3.56
CA ILE A 48 3.85 -6.84 -3.58
C ILE A 48 4.41 -6.57 -2.19
N THR A 49 3.57 -6.39 -1.18
CA THR A 49 4.00 -6.17 0.22
C THR A 49 4.32 -7.48 0.92
N GLN A 50 3.64 -8.58 0.57
CA GLN A 50 3.81 -9.90 1.20
C GLN A 50 3.68 -9.87 2.73
N HIS A 51 3.11 -8.79 3.27
CA HIS A 51 2.92 -8.63 4.70
C HIS A 51 1.80 -9.59 5.14
N PRO A 52 1.96 -10.33 6.25
CA PRO A 52 0.95 -11.29 6.71
C PRO A 52 -0.43 -10.64 6.93
N ASP A 53 -0.45 -9.41 7.45
CA ASP A 53 -1.69 -8.67 7.71
C ASP A 53 -2.33 -8.12 6.41
N GLY A 54 -1.58 -8.07 5.31
CA GLY A 54 -2.09 -7.63 4.00
C GLY A 54 -2.94 -6.35 4.08
N GLY A 55 -4.17 -6.46 3.59
CA GLY A 55 -5.16 -5.37 3.56
C GLY A 55 -5.52 -4.79 4.92
N ASP A 56 -5.31 -5.52 6.02
CA ASP A 56 -5.58 -5.01 7.36
C ASP A 56 -4.65 -3.84 7.69
N LEU A 57 -3.48 -3.77 7.04
CA LEU A 57 -2.62 -2.58 7.08
C LEU A 57 -3.24 -1.33 6.45
N ILE A 58 -4.38 -1.41 5.79
CA ILE A 58 -5.07 -0.25 5.22
C ILE A 58 -6.38 -0.01 5.99
N PHE A 59 -7.17 -1.05 6.20
CA PHE A 59 -8.53 -0.90 6.74
C PHE A 59 -8.62 -1.01 8.26
N TYR A 60 -7.59 -1.55 8.92
CA TYR A 60 -7.59 -1.81 10.36
C TYR A 60 -6.24 -1.42 10.99
N PRO A 61 -5.86 -0.13 10.97
CA PRO A 61 -4.63 0.33 11.59
C PRO A 61 -4.59 0.03 13.10
N SER A 62 -3.41 -0.34 13.59
CA SER A 62 -3.17 -0.43 15.03
C SER A 62 -3.15 0.97 15.65
N GLU A 63 -3.54 1.07 16.92
CA GLU A 63 -3.54 2.34 17.66
C GLU A 63 -2.14 2.98 17.78
N GLU A 64 -1.08 2.21 17.52
CA GLU A 64 0.31 2.64 17.63
C GLU A 64 0.87 3.27 16.34
N ARG A 65 0.09 3.32 15.26
CA ARG A 65 0.48 3.97 14.00
C ARG A 65 -0.61 4.92 13.50
N GLU A 66 -0.20 5.88 12.68
CA GLU A 66 -1.13 6.79 12.02
C GLU A 66 -1.99 6.04 10.99
N ASP A 67 -3.27 6.41 10.90
CA ASP A 67 -4.20 5.98 9.86
C ASP A 67 -4.00 6.82 8.59
N SER A 68 -2.83 6.66 7.98
CA SER A 68 -2.37 7.42 6.81
C SER A 68 -1.55 6.54 5.87
N PRO A 69 -1.39 6.93 4.58
CA PRO A 69 -0.42 6.33 3.67
C PRO A 69 0.99 6.23 4.27
N GLU A 70 1.44 7.29 4.93
CA GLU A 70 2.74 7.37 5.59
C GLU A 70 2.85 6.35 6.73
N GLY A 71 1.80 6.20 7.54
CA GLY A 71 1.72 5.18 8.59
C GLY A 71 1.80 3.76 8.06
N VAL A 72 1.28 3.50 6.86
CA VAL A 72 1.41 2.19 6.16
C VAL A 72 2.85 1.97 5.70
N ILE A 73 3.49 2.98 5.12
CA ILE A 73 4.87 2.90 4.62
C ILE A 73 5.85 2.63 5.77
N GLU A 74 5.69 3.32 6.90
CA GLU A 74 6.55 3.11 8.07
C GLU A 74 6.40 1.70 8.65
N GLU A 75 5.17 1.16 8.67
CA GLU A 75 4.93 -0.23 9.06
C GLU A 75 5.65 -1.21 8.11
N LEU A 76 5.48 -1.02 6.80
CA LEU A 76 6.13 -1.87 5.79
C LEU A 76 7.65 -1.82 5.90
N LYS A 77 8.25 -0.64 6.10
CA LYS A 77 9.69 -0.46 6.31
C LYS A 77 10.17 -1.19 7.55
N ARG A 78 9.47 -1.01 8.68
CA ARG A 78 9.77 -1.69 9.95
C ARG A 78 9.72 -3.21 9.79
N TRP A 79 8.64 -3.72 9.21
CA TRP A 79 8.44 -5.15 9.02
C TRP A 79 9.46 -5.74 8.04
N ARG A 80 9.66 -5.15 6.85
CA ARG A 80 10.65 -5.62 5.86
C ARG A 80 12.06 -5.67 6.45
N LYS A 81 12.45 -4.65 7.21
CA LYS A 81 13.73 -4.62 7.92
C LYS A 81 13.85 -5.76 8.92
N SER A 82 12.80 -6.06 9.68
CA SER A 82 12.78 -7.19 10.62
C SER A 82 12.95 -8.55 9.93
N GLN A 83 12.43 -8.69 8.71
CA GLN A 83 12.54 -9.89 7.87
C GLN A 83 13.81 -9.94 7.02
N ARG A 84 14.66 -8.90 7.06
CA ARG A 84 15.84 -8.73 6.18
C ARG A 84 15.48 -8.77 4.69
N LEU A 85 14.30 -8.29 4.35
CA LEU A 85 13.84 -8.17 2.97
C LEU A 85 14.19 -6.78 2.42
N PRO A 86 14.43 -6.66 1.11
CA PRO A 86 14.57 -5.38 0.46
C PRO A 86 13.25 -4.57 0.55
N CYS A 87 13.40 -3.26 0.45
CA CYS A 87 12.32 -2.29 0.62
C CYS A 87 12.27 -1.34 -0.58
N PHE A 88 11.58 -0.21 -0.44
CA PHE A 88 11.39 0.78 -1.50
C PHE A 88 12.70 1.18 -2.19
N LYS A 89 12.57 1.53 -3.46
CA LYS A 89 13.61 2.13 -4.27
C LYS A 89 14.04 3.46 -3.64
N GLU A 90 15.35 3.65 -3.49
CA GLU A 90 15.89 4.95 -3.09
C GLU A 90 15.64 5.99 -4.19
N ASN A 91 15.12 7.16 -3.80
CA ASN A 91 15.12 8.35 -4.65
C ASN A 91 16.59 8.76 -4.90
N LYS A 92 17.06 8.63 -6.15
CA LYS A 92 18.37 9.12 -6.58
C LYS A 92 18.34 10.60 -6.93
#